data_AF-A0AA92R8I6-F1
#
_entry.id   AF-A0AA92R8I6-F1
#
_cell.length_a   1.000
_cell.length_b   1.000
_cell.length_c   1.000
_cell.angle_alpha   90.00
_cell.angle_beta   90.00
_cell.angle_gamma   90.00
#
_symmetry.space_group_name_H-M   'P 1'
#
loop_
_entity.id
_entity.type
_entity.pdbx_description
1 polymer ?
#
loop_
_entity_poly.entity_id
_entity_poly.type
_entity_poly.pdbx_seq_one_letter_code
_entity_poly.pdbx_strand_id
1 'polypeptide(L)'
;MQKLSQSLRKAIVLALEEGASYRDQLDLSRFLAMGVAMEQIHLIDTAISLLQIHPYLNQHDFESKYGVQKVQLTIGSVSSFKNLLSLDEYTYRDWLKINKLTENEPLCLPYLVYQYFSDEIRRDFMNGAYLVDNLQIQLGSKQLNSFKFKCGTTVGIPTDVFDIMIFILISRFGRYTGFKMNLTDSVLHLFSHTDSVDIEVRTYATEFSHRTQHSVCLIDDLNESSPMRKVRKIIKLEEFSIFHKCNSNRELLDLLDFS
;
A
#
# COMPACT_ATOMS: atom_id res chain seq x y z
N MET A 1 -12.64 19.57 23.16
CA MET A 1 -13.35 18.96 22.02
C MET A 1 -13.93 17.62 22.48
N GLN A 2 -15.23 17.36 22.27
CA GLN A 2 -15.84 16.10 22.70
C GLN A 2 -15.57 14.95 21.73
N LYS A 3 -15.63 13.71 22.20
CA LYS A 3 -15.56 12.52 21.35
C LYS A 3 -16.90 12.34 20.63
N LEU A 4 -16.89 12.30 19.29
CA LEU A 4 -18.09 12.04 18.52
C LEU A 4 -18.48 10.56 18.59
N SER A 5 -19.74 10.30 18.96
CA SER A 5 -20.33 8.97 18.86
C SER A 5 -20.45 8.53 17.40
N GLN A 6 -20.54 7.22 17.16
CA GLN A 6 -20.70 6.69 15.79
C GLN A 6 -21.98 7.23 15.13
N SER A 7 -23.08 7.31 15.87
CA SER A 7 -24.35 7.84 15.37
C SER A 7 -24.25 9.31 14.97
N LEU A 8 -23.52 10.11 15.77
CA LEU A 8 -23.33 11.53 15.48
C LEU A 8 -22.42 11.74 14.25
N ARG A 9 -21.35 10.94 14.11
CA ARG A 9 -20.52 10.93 12.89
C ARG A 9 -21.34 10.58 11.67
N LYS A 10 -22.15 9.52 11.72
CA LYS A 10 -23.03 9.11 10.61
C LYS A 10 -24.00 10.23 10.22
N ALA A 11 -24.62 10.88 11.19
CA ALA A 11 -25.54 11.98 10.91
C ALA A 11 -24.85 13.18 10.24
N ILE A 12 -23.62 13.50 10.64
CA ILE A 12 -22.84 14.58 10.01
C ILE A 12 -22.43 14.18 8.59
N VAL A 13 -21.93 12.95 8.39
CA VAL A 13 -21.56 12.42 7.05
C VAL A 13 -22.75 12.51 6.10
N LEU A 14 -23.91 11.98 6.50
CA LEU A 14 -25.12 12.02 5.68
C LEU A 14 -25.53 13.45 5.31
N ALA A 15 -25.49 14.37 6.28
CA ALA A 15 -25.83 15.77 6.02
C ALA A 15 -24.87 16.43 5.02
N LEU A 16 -23.57 16.12 5.10
CA LEU A 16 -22.56 16.66 4.19
C LEU A 16 -22.68 16.06 2.79
N GLU A 17 -23.02 14.77 2.68
CA GLU A 17 -23.23 14.09 1.40
C GLU A 17 -24.51 14.55 0.71
N GLU A 18 -25.64 14.63 1.42
CA GLU A 18 -26.89 15.20 0.91
C GLU A 18 -26.71 16.66 0.49
N GLY A 19 -25.90 17.40 1.26
CA GLY A 19 -25.57 18.80 1.04
C GLY A 19 -24.50 19.08 -0.01
N ALA A 20 -23.90 18.06 -0.64
CA ALA A 20 -22.70 18.23 -1.47
C ALA A 20 -22.89 19.24 -2.62
N SER A 21 -24.11 19.34 -3.16
CA SER A 21 -24.45 20.24 -4.27
C SER A 21 -24.67 21.70 -3.85
N TYR A 22 -24.87 21.97 -2.55
CA TYR A 22 -25.16 23.29 -1.99
C TYR A 22 -24.41 23.52 -0.67
N ARG A 23 -23.15 23.06 -0.61
CA ARG A 23 -22.34 22.97 0.61
C ARG A 23 -22.24 24.30 1.37
N ASP A 24 -22.21 25.43 0.65
CA ASP A 24 -22.15 26.79 1.23
C ASP A 24 -23.44 27.24 1.93
N GLN A 25 -24.56 26.56 1.66
CA GLN A 25 -25.88 26.85 2.22
C GLN A 25 -26.34 25.80 3.24
N LEU A 26 -25.48 24.82 3.54
CA LEU A 26 -25.82 23.72 4.42
C LEU A 26 -25.91 24.19 5.88
N ASP A 27 -27.10 24.09 6.47
CA ASP A 27 -27.29 24.42 7.88
C ASP A 27 -26.78 23.29 8.80
N LEU A 28 -25.67 23.56 9.49
CA LEU A 28 -25.02 22.66 10.43
C LEU A 28 -25.23 23.09 11.90
N SER A 29 -26.04 24.12 12.14
CA SER A 29 -26.30 24.69 13.47
C SER A 29 -26.79 23.65 14.48
N ARG A 30 -27.59 22.68 14.03
CA ARG A 30 -28.07 21.55 14.85
C ARG A 30 -26.92 20.75 15.48
N PHE A 31 -25.81 20.55 14.77
CA PHE A 31 -24.66 19.81 15.27
C PHE A 31 -23.85 20.66 16.26
N LEU A 32 -23.72 21.96 15.98
CA LEU A 32 -23.08 22.90 16.91
C LEU A 32 -23.85 22.96 18.25
N ALA A 33 -25.18 22.98 18.20
CA ALA A 33 -26.04 22.93 19.39
C ALA A 33 -25.89 21.63 20.19
N MET A 34 -25.52 20.52 19.54
CA MET A 34 -25.16 19.25 20.19
C MET A 34 -23.71 19.22 20.72
N GLY A 35 -23.01 20.36 20.70
CA GLY A 35 -21.64 20.52 21.19
C GLY A 35 -20.56 20.06 20.22
N VAL A 36 -20.89 19.77 18.95
CA VAL A 36 -19.89 19.43 17.93
C VAL A 36 -19.12 20.70 17.60
N ALA A 37 -17.78 20.64 17.65
CA ALA A 37 -16.98 21.79 17.24
C ALA A 37 -16.94 21.90 15.71
N MET A 38 -16.95 23.13 15.17
CA MET A 38 -16.87 23.37 13.72
C MET A 38 -15.64 22.70 13.08
N GLU A 39 -14.52 22.68 13.80
CA GLU A 39 -13.31 21.97 13.36
C GLU A 39 -13.50 20.47 13.16
N GLN A 40 -14.41 19.84 13.92
CA GLN A 40 -14.72 18.41 13.78
C GLN A 40 -15.51 18.16 12.51
N ILE A 41 -16.46 19.06 12.21
CA ILE A 41 -17.24 19.03 10.98
C ILE A 41 -16.31 19.21 9.77
N HIS A 42 -15.43 20.20 9.80
CA HIS A 42 -14.45 20.41 8.72
C HIS A 42 -13.52 19.21 8.52
N LEU A 43 -13.09 18.56 9.60
CA LEU A 43 -12.25 17.37 9.49
C LEU A 43 -13.03 16.18 8.91
N ILE A 44 -14.29 15.97 9.29
CA ILE A 44 -15.15 14.95 8.65
C ILE A 44 -15.29 15.24 7.16
N ASP A 45 -15.59 16.49 6.80
CA ASP A 45 -15.79 16.92 5.41
C ASP A 45 -14.54 16.70 4.54
N THR A 46 -13.39 17.07 5.11
CA THR A 46 -12.08 16.88 4.49
C THR A 46 -11.74 15.40 4.37
N ALA A 47 -12.05 14.59 5.39
CA ALA A 47 -11.79 13.16 5.37
C ALA A 47 -12.65 12.43 4.34
N ILE A 48 -13.92 12.78 4.19
CA ILE A 48 -14.80 12.26 3.11
C ILE A 48 -14.15 12.53 1.76
N SER A 49 -13.85 13.81 1.50
CA SER A 49 -13.31 14.25 0.20
C SER A 49 -11.96 13.59 -0.10
N LEU A 50 -11.07 13.51 0.89
CA LEU A 50 -9.75 12.88 0.72
C LEU A 50 -9.85 11.38 0.50
N LEU A 51 -10.69 10.66 1.25
CA LEU A 51 -10.80 9.21 1.13
C LEU A 51 -11.49 8.79 -0.16
N GLN A 52 -12.38 9.62 -0.71
CA GLN A 52 -12.98 9.40 -2.03
C GLN A 52 -11.98 9.56 -3.18
N ILE A 53 -10.90 10.34 -3.00
CA ILE A 53 -9.86 10.55 -4.02
C ILE A 53 -8.66 9.62 -3.79
N HIS A 54 -8.32 9.42 -2.51
CA HIS A 54 -7.17 8.68 -2.03
C HIS A 54 -7.62 7.62 -1.00
N PRO A 55 -8.31 6.56 -1.44
CA PRO A 55 -8.88 5.55 -0.54
C PRO A 55 -7.80 4.72 0.17
N TYR A 56 -6.54 4.77 -0.29
CA TYR A 56 -5.39 4.13 0.34
C TYR A 56 -4.89 4.84 1.61
N LEU A 57 -5.34 6.07 1.90
CA LEU A 57 -4.92 6.79 3.12
C LEU A 57 -5.31 6.00 4.38
N ASN A 58 -4.40 5.89 5.33
CA ASN A 58 -4.52 5.10 6.54
C ASN A 58 -4.56 5.98 7.80
N GLN A 59 -4.64 5.35 8.98
CA GLN A 59 -4.70 6.06 10.26
C GLN A 59 -3.54 7.06 10.43
N HIS A 60 -2.32 6.66 10.09
CA HIS A 60 -1.12 7.47 10.26
C HIS A 60 -1.13 8.72 9.37
N ASP A 61 -1.65 8.64 8.15
CA ASP A 61 -1.75 9.78 7.23
C ASP A 61 -2.64 10.90 7.80
N PHE A 62 -3.71 10.52 8.48
CA PHE A 62 -4.59 11.49 9.16
C PHE A 62 -3.97 11.99 10.47
N GLU A 63 -3.42 11.10 11.29
CA GLU A 63 -2.87 11.45 12.60
C GLU A 63 -1.63 12.34 12.50
N SER A 64 -0.77 12.13 11.50
CA SER A 64 0.41 12.97 11.26
C SER A 64 0.04 14.40 10.87
N LYS A 65 -1.06 14.58 10.13
CA LYS A 65 -1.52 15.90 9.66
C LYS A 65 -2.40 16.66 10.66
N TYR A 66 -3.28 15.95 11.36
CA TYR A 66 -4.31 16.57 12.20
C TYR A 66 -4.09 16.34 13.70
N GLY A 67 -3.15 15.48 14.07
CA GLY A 67 -2.86 15.08 15.44
C GLY A 67 -3.74 13.92 15.93
N VAL A 68 -3.11 12.97 16.63
CA VAL A 68 -3.73 11.73 17.14
C VAL A 68 -5.05 11.99 17.86
N GLN A 69 -5.05 12.90 18.83
CA GLN A 69 -6.23 13.18 19.64
C GLN A 69 -7.38 13.74 18.80
N LYS A 70 -7.09 14.62 17.84
CA LYS A 70 -8.13 15.27 17.01
C LYS A 70 -8.79 14.25 16.08
N VAL A 71 -8.00 13.38 15.46
CA VAL A 71 -8.48 12.29 14.59
C VAL A 71 -9.38 11.34 15.37
N GLN A 72 -8.89 10.82 16.51
CA GLN A 72 -9.62 9.84 17.31
C GLN A 72 -10.91 10.37 17.91
N LEU A 73 -10.94 11.64 18.32
CA LEU A 73 -12.15 12.28 18.85
C LEU A 73 -13.17 12.61 17.76
N THR A 74 -12.75 12.71 16.50
CA THR A 74 -13.58 13.19 15.39
C THR A 74 -14.04 12.08 14.46
N ILE A 75 -13.12 11.44 13.73
CA ILE A 75 -13.45 10.38 12.77
C ILE A 75 -13.36 8.99 13.40
N GLY A 76 -12.64 8.86 14.52
CA GLY A 76 -12.39 7.58 15.18
C GLY A 76 -11.20 6.86 14.55
N SER A 77 -11.38 5.59 14.18
CA SER A 77 -10.43 4.90 13.31
C SER A 77 -10.76 5.17 11.84
N VAL A 78 -9.73 5.40 11.03
CA VAL A 78 -9.87 5.58 9.58
C VAL A 78 -10.54 4.38 8.95
N SER A 79 -10.23 3.15 9.40
CA SER A 79 -10.91 1.94 8.92
C SER A 79 -12.41 1.99 9.18
N SER A 80 -12.87 2.24 10.41
CA SER A 80 -14.31 2.33 10.68
C SER A 80 -14.99 3.51 9.98
N PHE A 81 -14.24 4.58 9.70
CA PHE A 81 -14.73 5.71 8.92
C PHE A 81 -14.85 5.37 7.43
N LYS A 82 -13.93 4.59 6.85
CA LYS A 82 -14.06 4.07 5.48
C LYS A 82 -15.29 3.19 5.30
N ASN A 83 -15.53 2.28 6.25
CA ASN A 83 -16.74 1.45 6.24
C ASN A 83 -18.02 2.30 6.36
N LEU A 84 -17.98 3.42 7.10
CA LEU A 84 -19.11 4.35 7.19
C LEU A 84 -19.42 5.03 5.85
N LEU A 85 -18.40 5.24 5.02
CA LEU A 85 -18.51 5.81 3.68
C LEU A 85 -18.79 4.76 2.60
N SER A 86 -19.02 3.51 2.99
CA SER A 86 -19.13 2.37 2.06
C SER A 86 -17.94 2.27 1.09
N LEU A 87 -16.75 2.69 1.51
CA LEU A 87 -15.54 2.58 0.68
C LEU A 87 -15.09 1.12 0.52
N ASP A 88 -15.70 0.19 1.24
CA ASP A 88 -15.56 -1.25 1.07
C ASP A 88 -16.08 -1.68 -0.33
N GLU A 89 -17.00 -0.92 -0.93
CA GLU A 89 -17.53 -1.12 -2.28
C GLU A 89 -16.79 -0.28 -3.33
N TYR A 90 -15.81 0.54 -2.92
CA TYR A 90 -15.09 1.44 -3.82
C TYR A 90 -14.07 0.65 -4.64
N THR A 91 -14.37 0.50 -5.92
CA THR A 91 -13.57 -0.31 -6.85
C THR A 91 -12.48 0.49 -7.54
N TYR A 92 -11.55 -0.20 -8.19
CA TYR A 92 -10.57 0.40 -9.09
C TYR A 92 -11.26 1.20 -10.21
N ARG A 93 -12.39 0.70 -10.71
CA ARG A 93 -13.19 1.40 -11.73
C ARG A 93 -13.80 2.71 -11.21
N ASP A 94 -14.22 2.75 -9.96
CA ASP A 94 -14.70 3.99 -9.33
C ASP A 94 -13.57 5.01 -9.21
N TRP A 95 -12.37 4.54 -8.83
CA TRP A 95 -11.17 5.38 -8.80
C TRP A 95 -10.84 5.97 -10.17
N LEU A 96 -10.87 5.15 -11.23
CA LEU A 96 -10.64 5.63 -12.60
C LEU A 96 -11.66 6.70 -13.00
N LYS A 97 -12.95 6.44 -12.74
CA LYS A 97 -14.04 7.37 -13.07
C LYS A 97 -13.88 8.72 -12.38
N ILE A 98 -13.53 8.74 -11.10
CA ILE A 98 -13.31 9.97 -10.32
C ILE A 98 -12.12 10.76 -10.86
N ASN A 99 -11.06 10.06 -11.26
CA ASN A 99 -9.87 10.68 -11.85
C ASN A 99 -10.02 10.99 -13.35
N LYS A 100 -11.20 10.76 -13.93
CA LYS A 100 -11.49 10.94 -15.37
C LYS A 100 -10.54 10.14 -16.27
N LEU A 101 -10.15 8.97 -15.81
CA LEU A 101 -9.29 8.01 -16.51
C LEU A 101 -10.15 6.90 -17.11
N THR A 102 -9.63 6.25 -18.15
CA THR A 102 -10.29 5.10 -18.78
C THR A 102 -9.32 3.95 -18.94
N GLU A 103 -9.83 2.72 -18.82
CA GLU A 103 -9.03 1.50 -19.02
C GLU A 103 -8.51 1.37 -20.46
N ASN A 104 -9.08 2.07 -21.44
CA ASN A 104 -8.65 1.93 -22.84
C ASN A 104 -7.41 2.77 -23.19
N GLU A 105 -6.97 3.63 -22.28
CA GLU A 105 -5.82 4.52 -22.47
C GLU A 105 -4.61 4.00 -21.68
N PRO A 106 -3.38 4.38 -22.04
CA PRO A 106 -2.21 4.08 -21.24
C PRO A 106 -2.31 4.72 -19.84
N LEU A 107 -2.30 3.89 -18.81
CA LEU A 107 -2.37 4.27 -17.40
C LEU A 107 -1.05 3.94 -16.70
N CYS A 108 -0.58 4.89 -15.90
CA CYS A 108 0.53 4.65 -14.97
C CYS A 108 0.05 4.94 -13.54
N LEU A 109 -0.16 3.89 -12.75
CA LEU A 109 -0.64 4.02 -11.38
C LEU A 109 0.52 4.26 -10.41
N PRO A 110 0.37 5.15 -9.43
CA PRO A 110 1.22 5.15 -8.25
C PRO A 110 1.14 3.79 -7.54
N TYR A 111 2.26 3.31 -7.01
CA TYR A 111 2.30 2.01 -6.32
C TYR A 111 1.28 1.89 -5.18
N LEU A 112 1.05 2.95 -4.41
CA LEU A 112 0.05 2.94 -3.33
C LEU A 112 -1.38 2.69 -3.83
N VAL A 113 -1.72 3.19 -5.03
CA VAL A 113 -3.02 2.94 -5.67
C VAL A 113 -3.09 1.47 -6.10
N TYR A 114 -2.03 0.95 -6.70
CA TYR A 114 -1.92 -0.46 -7.06
C TYR A 114 -2.09 -1.38 -5.86
N GLN A 115 -1.39 -1.11 -4.74
CA GLN A 115 -1.50 -1.93 -3.53
C GLN A 115 -2.94 -2.00 -3.02
N TYR A 116 -3.62 -0.85 -3.00
CA TYR A 116 -5.00 -0.77 -2.51
C TYR A 116 -5.99 -1.55 -3.38
N PHE A 117 -5.84 -1.47 -4.71
CA PHE A 117 -6.71 -2.18 -5.67
C PHE A 117 -6.14 -3.51 -6.15
N SER A 118 -5.14 -4.04 -5.46
CA SER A 118 -4.34 -5.14 -6.00
C SER A 118 -5.14 -6.40 -6.30
N ASP A 119 -6.12 -6.74 -5.47
CA ASP A 119 -6.97 -7.92 -5.68
C ASP A 119 -7.83 -7.80 -6.95
N GLU A 120 -8.41 -6.62 -7.19
CA GLU A 120 -9.19 -6.35 -8.41
C GLU A 120 -8.30 -6.29 -9.65
N ILE A 121 -7.15 -5.59 -9.55
CA ILE A 121 -6.19 -5.49 -10.64
C ILE A 121 -5.62 -6.86 -11.01
N ARG A 122 -5.28 -7.70 -10.02
CA ARG A 122 -4.74 -9.05 -10.26
C ARG A 122 -5.75 -9.98 -10.91
N ARG A 123 -7.02 -9.87 -10.55
CA ARG A 123 -8.10 -10.69 -11.11
C ARG A 123 -8.45 -10.31 -12.54
N ASP A 124 -8.56 -9.01 -12.81
CA ASP A 124 -9.20 -8.53 -14.04
C ASP A 124 -8.19 -7.93 -15.06
N PHE A 125 -6.96 -7.60 -14.65
CA PHE A 125 -6.00 -6.82 -15.45
C PHE A 125 -4.60 -7.46 -15.53
N MET A 126 -4.52 -8.78 -15.40
CA MET A 126 -3.27 -9.55 -15.56
C MET A 126 -3.34 -10.50 -16.76
N ASN A 127 -2.20 -10.68 -17.43
CA ASN A 127 -1.92 -11.72 -18.40
C ASN A 127 -0.68 -12.50 -17.95
N GLY A 128 -0.90 -13.58 -17.19
CA GLY A 128 0.18 -14.31 -16.51
C GLY A 128 0.87 -13.41 -15.47
N ALA A 129 2.18 -13.24 -15.59
CA ALA A 129 2.97 -12.38 -14.70
C ALA A 129 2.95 -10.88 -15.06
N TYR A 130 2.32 -10.51 -16.18
CA TYR A 130 2.29 -9.15 -16.69
C TYR A 130 0.94 -8.51 -16.41
N LEU A 131 0.94 -7.23 -16.06
CA LEU A 131 -0.23 -6.38 -16.23
C LEU A 131 -0.55 -6.23 -17.72
N VAL A 132 -1.82 -6.02 -18.05
CA VAL A 132 -2.26 -5.69 -19.41
C VAL A 132 -1.46 -4.51 -19.99
N ASP A 133 -1.27 -4.48 -21.31
CA ASP A 133 -0.30 -3.59 -21.98
C ASP A 133 -0.52 -2.09 -21.72
N ASN A 134 -1.77 -1.70 -21.46
CA ASN A 134 -2.20 -0.34 -21.15
C ASN A 134 -2.02 0.04 -19.67
N LEU A 135 -1.54 -0.87 -18.81
CA LEU A 135 -1.40 -0.64 -17.37
C LEU A 135 0.04 -0.82 -16.89
N GLN A 136 0.60 0.26 -16.34
CA GLN A 136 1.92 0.29 -15.72
C GLN A 136 1.83 0.80 -14.28
N ILE A 137 2.78 0.39 -13.45
CA ILE A 137 2.91 0.84 -12.07
C ILE A 137 4.22 1.60 -11.90
N GLN A 138 4.13 2.76 -11.25
CA GLN A 138 5.26 3.61 -10.90
C GLN A 138 5.96 3.07 -9.64
N LEU A 139 7.16 2.51 -9.80
CA LEU A 139 8.04 2.06 -8.71
C LEU A 139 9.28 2.96 -8.65
N GLY A 140 9.26 3.97 -7.80
CA GLY A 140 10.32 4.99 -7.74
C GLY A 140 10.41 5.74 -9.06
N SER A 141 11.57 5.68 -9.74
CA SER A 141 11.77 6.30 -11.06
C SER A 141 11.36 5.42 -12.25
N LYS A 142 10.90 4.18 -12.02
CA LYS A 142 10.56 3.22 -13.07
C LYS A 142 9.05 3.09 -13.24
N GLN A 143 8.63 2.79 -14.48
CA GLN A 143 7.27 2.44 -14.86
C GLN A 143 7.30 1.04 -15.44
N LEU A 144 6.57 0.12 -14.83
CA LEU A 144 6.69 -1.31 -15.11
C LEU A 144 5.31 -1.96 -15.17
N ASN A 145 5.12 -2.91 -16.09
CA ASN A 145 3.94 -3.80 -16.11
C ASN A 145 4.23 -5.15 -15.44
N SER A 146 5.50 -5.43 -15.12
CA SER A 146 5.97 -6.66 -14.48
C SER A 146 7.31 -6.39 -13.80
N PHE A 147 7.69 -7.24 -12.86
CA PHE A 147 8.96 -7.15 -12.17
C PHE A 147 9.95 -8.19 -12.71
N LYS A 148 11.19 -7.77 -13.00
CA LYS A 148 12.20 -8.65 -13.58
C LYS A 148 13.45 -8.70 -12.72
N PHE A 149 13.81 -9.89 -12.26
CA PHE A 149 15.05 -10.13 -11.55
C PHE A 149 16.25 -10.03 -12.50
N LYS A 150 17.44 -9.73 -11.94
CA LYS A 150 18.71 -9.66 -12.69
C LYS A 150 19.03 -10.93 -13.50
N CYS A 151 18.55 -12.10 -13.08
CA CYS A 151 18.72 -13.36 -13.80
C CYS A 151 17.80 -13.54 -15.02
N GLY A 152 16.84 -12.64 -15.24
CA GLY A 152 15.90 -12.69 -16.34
C GLY A 152 14.49 -13.20 -15.98
N THR A 153 14.31 -13.83 -14.82
CA THR A 153 12.99 -14.26 -14.34
C THR A 153 12.06 -13.06 -14.17
N THR A 154 10.86 -13.19 -14.74
CA THR A 154 9.79 -12.18 -14.66
C THR A 154 8.70 -12.68 -13.73
N VAL A 155 8.23 -11.80 -12.84
CA VAL A 155 7.18 -12.04 -11.86
C VAL A 155 6.21 -10.86 -11.86
N GLY A 156 5.01 -11.08 -11.30
CA GLY A 156 4.07 -9.99 -11.05
C GLY A 156 4.66 -8.91 -10.15
N ILE A 157 4.07 -7.72 -10.18
CA ILE A 157 4.48 -6.65 -9.28
C ILE A 157 4.05 -7.06 -7.84
N PRO A 158 4.97 -7.06 -6.85
CA PRO A 158 4.61 -7.38 -5.47
C PRO A 158 3.53 -6.43 -4.97
N THR A 159 2.59 -6.89 -4.14
CA THR A 159 1.57 -6.02 -3.56
C THR A 159 1.87 -5.65 -2.12
N ASP A 160 2.67 -6.45 -1.43
CA ASP A 160 3.04 -6.22 -0.04
C ASP A 160 4.41 -6.81 0.30
N VAL A 161 4.77 -6.70 1.57
CA VAL A 161 6.01 -7.26 2.13
C VAL A 161 6.04 -8.78 2.02
N PHE A 162 4.89 -9.46 2.12
CA PHE A 162 4.82 -10.91 2.05
C PHE A 162 5.21 -11.40 0.64
N ASP A 163 4.68 -10.78 -0.41
CA ASP A 163 5.08 -11.06 -1.79
C ASP A 163 6.59 -10.86 -1.98
N ILE A 164 7.14 -9.76 -1.45
CA ILE A 164 8.59 -9.50 -1.52
C ILE A 164 9.38 -10.61 -0.80
N MET A 165 8.91 -11.08 0.37
CA MET A 165 9.54 -12.20 1.08
C MET A 165 9.51 -13.49 0.27
N ILE A 166 8.36 -13.83 -0.35
CA ILE A 166 8.22 -14.99 -1.24
C ILE A 166 9.19 -14.88 -2.41
N PHE A 167 9.28 -13.70 -3.02
CA PHE A 167 10.20 -13.41 -4.11
C PHE A 167 11.67 -13.58 -3.70
N ILE A 168 12.04 -13.16 -2.48
CA ILE A 168 13.37 -13.41 -1.92
C ILE A 168 13.59 -14.92 -1.70
N LEU A 169 12.61 -15.67 -1.20
CA LEU A 169 12.71 -17.12 -1.02
C LEU A 169 13.00 -17.83 -2.34
N ILE A 170 12.21 -17.55 -3.38
CA ILE A 170 12.43 -18.08 -4.74
C ILE A 170 13.84 -17.73 -5.18
N SER A 171 14.27 -16.48 -4.96
CA SER A 171 15.58 -16.01 -5.39
C SER A 171 16.78 -16.66 -4.67
N ARG A 172 16.52 -17.33 -3.55
CA ARG A 172 17.52 -17.98 -2.70
C ARG A 172 17.29 -19.49 -2.60
N PHE A 173 16.39 -20.03 -3.41
CA PHE A 173 16.12 -21.45 -3.46
C PHE A 173 17.40 -22.26 -3.66
N GLY A 174 17.54 -23.35 -2.91
CA GLY A 174 18.72 -24.23 -2.95
C GLY A 174 19.95 -23.74 -2.18
N ARG A 175 19.99 -22.47 -1.73
CA ARG A 175 21.08 -21.97 -0.85
C ARG A 175 20.79 -22.20 0.63
N TYR A 176 19.54 -22.09 1.04
CA TYR A 176 19.09 -22.27 2.41
C TYR A 176 18.15 -23.48 2.49
N THR A 177 18.20 -24.23 3.60
CA THR A 177 17.39 -25.44 3.82
C THR A 177 16.09 -25.15 4.56
N GLY A 178 15.93 -23.94 5.11
CA GLY A 178 14.70 -23.52 5.78
C GLY A 178 14.59 -21.99 5.89
N PHE A 179 13.39 -21.55 6.25
CA PHE A 179 13.09 -20.15 6.47
C PHE A 179 12.07 -19.95 7.61
N LYS A 180 12.03 -18.74 8.18
CA LYS A 180 10.96 -18.25 9.05
C LYS A 180 10.59 -16.83 8.64
N MET A 181 9.30 -16.56 8.47
CA MET A 181 8.78 -15.23 8.19
C MET A 181 8.21 -14.63 9.48
N ASN A 182 8.71 -13.47 9.88
CA ASN A 182 8.12 -12.64 10.91
C ASN A 182 7.48 -11.43 10.23
N LEU A 183 6.18 -11.49 9.98
CA LEU A 183 5.46 -10.41 9.28
C LEU A 183 5.35 -9.14 10.13
N THR A 184 5.19 -9.30 11.45
CA THR A 184 5.09 -8.18 12.40
C THR A 184 6.31 -7.28 12.34
N ASP A 185 7.51 -7.86 12.35
CA ASP A 185 8.76 -7.10 12.23
C ASP A 185 9.20 -6.93 10.76
N SER A 186 8.52 -7.61 9.84
CA SER A 186 8.89 -7.72 8.43
C SER A 186 10.30 -8.25 8.22
N VAL A 187 10.64 -9.32 8.94
CA VAL A 187 11.95 -9.99 8.86
C VAL A 187 11.80 -11.40 8.30
N LEU A 188 12.59 -11.70 7.26
CA LEU A 188 12.77 -13.02 6.70
C LEU A 188 14.08 -13.62 7.23
N HIS A 189 13.96 -14.67 8.03
CA HIS A 189 15.08 -15.45 8.51
C HIS A 189 15.31 -16.63 7.58
N LEU A 190 16.48 -16.71 6.96
CA LEU A 190 16.91 -17.83 6.12
C LEU A 190 17.99 -18.62 6.85
N PHE A 191 17.93 -19.95 6.83
CA PHE A 191 18.93 -20.77 7.51
C PHE A 191 19.26 -22.07 6.77
N SER A 192 20.48 -22.53 6.98
CA SER A 192 21.02 -23.81 6.57
C SER A 192 21.78 -24.43 7.74
N HIS A 193 22.39 -25.59 7.55
CA HIS A 193 23.23 -26.21 8.59
C HIS A 193 24.46 -25.36 8.97
N THR A 194 24.91 -24.46 8.10
CA THR A 194 26.18 -23.74 8.22
C THR A 194 26.06 -22.22 8.19
N ASP A 195 24.92 -21.70 7.78
CA ASP A 195 24.71 -20.27 7.50
C ASP A 195 23.30 -19.87 7.90
N SER A 196 23.14 -18.65 8.44
CA SER A 196 21.86 -18.05 8.75
C SER A 196 21.92 -16.56 8.47
N VAL A 197 20.87 -16.01 7.87
CA VAL A 197 20.77 -14.59 7.59
C VAL A 197 19.38 -14.05 7.88
N ASP A 198 19.37 -12.88 8.53
CA ASP A 198 18.17 -12.11 8.81
C ASP A 198 18.07 -10.95 7.82
N ILE A 199 16.97 -10.90 7.09
CA ILE A 199 16.70 -9.91 6.06
C ILE A 199 15.47 -9.11 6.48
N GLU A 200 15.64 -7.83 6.77
CA GLU A 200 14.51 -6.91 6.92
C GLU A 200 13.99 -6.56 5.53
N VAL A 201 12.67 -6.70 5.34
CA VAL A 201 12.00 -6.50 4.06
C VAL A 201 11.01 -5.36 4.22
N ARG A 202 11.10 -4.38 3.33
CA ARG A 202 10.19 -3.23 3.31
C ARG A 202 9.70 -2.95 1.90
N THR A 203 8.60 -2.22 1.79
CA THR A 203 8.20 -1.68 0.50
C THR A 203 9.11 -0.52 0.15
N TYR A 204 9.26 0.43 1.07
CA TYR A 204 10.06 1.64 0.90
C TYR A 204 11.32 1.58 1.75
N ALA A 205 12.43 2.12 1.25
CA ALA A 205 13.70 2.14 1.96
C ALA A 205 13.67 3.03 3.22
N THR A 206 12.82 4.04 3.26
CA THR A 206 12.58 4.88 4.45
C THR A 206 11.98 4.12 5.64
N GLU A 207 11.36 2.96 5.42
CA GLU A 207 10.65 2.20 6.47
C GLU A 207 11.56 1.29 7.30
N PHE A 208 12.85 1.20 6.99
CA PHE A 208 13.76 0.30 7.72
C PHE A 208 13.98 0.74 9.18
N SER A 209 13.91 -0.23 10.10
CA SER A 209 13.86 -0.01 11.56
C SER A 209 15.21 -0.12 12.29
N HIS A 210 16.32 -0.21 11.56
CA HIS A 210 17.70 -0.34 12.07
C HIS A 210 18.09 -1.68 12.72
N ARG A 211 17.23 -2.70 12.74
CA ARG A 211 17.44 -3.91 13.56
C ARG A 211 18.24 -5.05 12.91
N THR A 212 18.30 -5.13 11.58
CA THR A 212 18.99 -6.23 10.86
C THR A 212 20.23 -5.75 10.11
N GLN A 213 21.13 -6.69 9.77
CA GLN A 213 22.32 -6.41 8.96
C GLN A 213 22.01 -6.32 7.45
N HIS A 214 20.95 -6.98 6.99
CA HIS A 214 20.55 -7.02 5.58
C HIS A 214 19.16 -6.41 5.41
N SER A 215 19.00 -5.60 4.37
CA SER A 215 17.78 -4.85 4.10
C SER A 215 17.43 -4.92 2.61
N VAL A 216 16.19 -5.32 2.31
CA VAL A 216 15.66 -5.43 0.95
C VAL A 216 14.41 -4.58 0.82
N CYS A 217 14.37 -3.72 -0.20
CA CYS A 217 13.20 -2.91 -0.49
C CYS A 217 12.71 -3.12 -1.94
N LEU A 218 11.44 -2.81 -2.17
CA LEU A 218 10.90 -2.71 -3.52
C LEU A 218 11.25 -1.36 -4.15
N ILE A 219 11.02 -0.27 -3.43
CA ILE A 219 11.23 1.10 -3.85
C ILE A 219 12.31 1.73 -2.97
N ASP A 220 13.41 2.16 -3.60
CA ASP A 220 14.44 2.94 -2.93
C ASP A 220 14.12 4.44 -3.06
N ASP A 221 13.38 4.95 -2.09
CA ASP A 221 12.86 6.32 -2.00
C ASP A 221 13.80 7.28 -1.24
N LEU A 222 14.99 6.82 -0.84
CA LEU A 222 15.95 7.64 -0.13
C LEU A 222 16.73 8.54 -1.07
N ASN A 223 16.92 9.80 -0.66
CA ASN A 223 17.84 10.71 -1.34
C ASN A 223 19.29 10.20 -1.28
N GLU A 224 20.12 10.56 -2.26
CA GLU A 224 21.54 10.16 -2.32
C GLU A 224 22.32 10.58 -1.07
N SER A 225 21.98 11.73 -0.49
CA SER A 225 22.60 12.27 0.71
C SER A 225 22.10 11.65 2.02
N SER A 226 21.16 10.70 1.96
CA SER A 226 20.54 10.11 3.14
C SER A 226 21.59 9.49 4.08
N PRO A 227 21.59 9.83 5.37
CA PRO A 227 22.45 9.20 6.37
C PRO A 227 22.29 7.67 6.39
N MET A 228 21.10 7.15 6.10
CA MET A 228 20.83 5.70 6.05
C MET A 228 21.70 4.99 4.99
N ARG A 229 21.96 5.63 3.85
CA ARG A 229 22.80 5.06 2.78
C ARG A 229 24.27 4.94 3.17
N LYS A 230 24.75 5.75 4.11
CA LYS A 230 26.15 5.68 4.61
C LYS A 230 26.38 4.51 5.55
N VAL A 231 25.31 4.04 6.21
CA VAL A 231 25.38 3.01 7.24
C VAL A 231 24.93 1.65 6.70
N ARG A 232 24.13 1.61 5.63
CA ARG A 232 23.51 0.38 5.14
C ARG A 232 23.71 0.17 3.65
N LYS A 233 23.92 -1.09 3.29
CA LYS A 233 23.73 -1.58 1.93
C LYS A 233 22.25 -1.88 1.74
N ILE A 234 21.57 -1.00 1.01
CA ILE A 234 20.17 -1.20 0.60
C ILE A 234 20.19 -1.98 -0.70
N ILE A 235 19.49 -3.11 -0.73
CA ILE A 235 19.40 -3.95 -1.92
C ILE A 235 17.98 -3.83 -2.47
N LYS A 236 17.84 -3.40 -3.72
CA LYS A 236 16.54 -3.42 -4.38
C LYS A 236 16.19 -4.86 -4.77
N LEU A 237 14.92 -5.23 -4.65
CA LEU A 237 14.47 -6.59 -4.97
C LEU A 237 14.89 -7.05 -6.37
N GLU A 238 14.96 -6.14 -7.35
CA GLU A 238 15.32 -6.43 -8.75
C GLU A 238 16.77 -6.92 -8.90
N GLU A 239 17.64 -6.55 -7.96
CA GLU A 239 19.05 -6.89 -7.98
C GLU A 239 19.31 -8.34 -7.56
N PHE A 240 18.29 -9.03 -7.05
CA PHE A 240 18.41 -10.43 -6.68
C PHE A 240 18.62 -11.28 -7.93
N SER A 241 19.78 -11.93 -7.98
CA SER A 241 20.07 -13.00 -8.93
C SER A 241 19.66 -14.32 -8.29
N ILE A 242 18.89 -15.12 -9.02
CA ILE A 242 18.48 -16.41 -8.53
C ILE A 242 19.58 -17.42 -8.86
N PHE A 243 20.04 -18.14 -7.84
CA PHE A 243 21.09 -19.14 -8.03
C PHE A 243 20.43 -20.43 -8.58
N HIS A 244 20.39 -20.57 -9.90
CA HIS A 244 19.94 -21.81 -10.53
C HIS A 244 20.95 -22.30 -11.56
N LYS A 245 21.12 -23.62 -11.63
CA LYS A 245 21.95 -24.27 -12.63
C LYS A 245 21.44 -24.06 -14.08
N CYS A 246 20.19 -23.60 -14.27
CA CYS A 246 19.49 -23.71 -15.56
C CYS A 246 18.72 -22.45 -16.04
N ASN A 247 18.86 -21.27 -15.41
CA ASN A 247 18.22 -20.00 -15.84
C ASN A 247 16.69 -20.02 -16.08
N SER A 248 15.94 -20.99 -15.53
CA SER A 248 14.48 -21.06 -15.65
C SER A 248 13.85 -21.40 -14.31
N ASN A 249 12.83 -20.63 -13.94
CA ASN A 249 12.11 -20.73 -12.65
C ASN A 249 10.71 -21.29 -12.80
N ARG A 250 10.40 -21.93 -13.94
CA ARG A 250 9.05 -22.38 -14.27
C ARG A 250 8.45 -23.26 -13.16
N GLU A 251 9.22 -24.21 -12.64
CA GLU A 251 8.82 -25.09 -11.55
C GLU A 251 8.48 -24.35 -10.24
N LEU A 252 9.10 -23.19 -9.98
CA LEU A 252 8.83 -22.38 -8.78
C LEU A 252 7.62 -21.47 -8.96
N LEU A 253 7.40 -20.96 -10.16
CA LEU A 253 6.21 -20.16 -10.49
C LEU A 253 4.96 -21.04 -10.47
N ASP A 254 5.06 -22.26 -11.01
CA ASP A 254 3.98 -23.25 -11.00
C ASP A 254 3.55 -23.67 -9.57
N LEU A 255 4.45 -23.53 -8.57
CA LEU A 255 4.14 -23.79 -7.14
C LEU A 255 3.42 -22.62 -6.44
N LEU A 256 3.46 -21.42 -7.02
CA LEU A 256 2.86 -20.20 -6.46
C LEU A 256 1.55 -19.83 -7.13
N ASP A 257 1.27 -20.40 -8.30
CA ASP A 257 -0.04 -20.38 -8.92
C ASP A 257 -0.99 -21.28 -8.10
N PHE A 258 -1.70 -20.69 -7.15
CA PHE A 258 -2.83 -21.34 -6.46
C PHE A 258 -4.02 -21.37 -7.42
N SER A 259 -4.15 -22.46 -8.19
CA SER A 259 -5.37 -22.80 -8.95
C SER A 259 -6.49 -23.25 -8.03
#